data_AF-A9AV68-F1
#
_entry.id   AF-A9AV68-F1
#
_cell.length_a   1.000
_cell.length_b   1.000
_cell.length_c   1.000
_cell.angle_alpha   90.00
_cell.angle_beta   90.00
_cell.angle_gamma   90.00
#
_symmetry.space_group_name_H-M   'P 1'
#
loop_
_entity.id
_entity.type
_entity.pdbx_description
1 polymer ?
#
loop_
_entity_poly.entity_id
_entity_poly.type
_entity_poly.pdbx_seq_one_letter_code
_entity_poly.pdbx_strand_id
1 'polypeptide(L)'
;MNEQEHWQGFITAFNEERFVDGVLQLEELWFPSRNDLYRGLIRLSVALNQLRLGIVDSPRQLLASAYDMLAPFETNQHNLDIRRIREYIQDCASLIPADLRTGQGRIDWDLVPRIQL
;
A
#
# COMPACT_ATOMS: atom_id res chain seq x y z
N MET A 1 2.70 20.43 -9.78
CA MET A 1 1.56 20.11 -8.92
C MET A 1 1.93 20.48 -7.49
N ASN A 2 0.95 20.83 -6.66
CA ASN A 2 1.16 21.06 -5.23
C ASN A 2 0.91 19.76 -4.42
N GLU A 3 1.22 19.78 -3.13
CA GLU A 3 1.06 18.61 -2.23
C GLU A 3 -0.36 18.04 -2.22
N GLN A 4 -1.38 18.92 -2.23
CA GLN A 4 -2.78 18.51 -2.25
C GLN A 4 -3.16 17.80 -3.57
N GLU A 5 -2.63 18.24 -4.71
CA GLU A 5 -2.88 17.61 -6.01
C GLU A 5 -2.25 16.22 -6.10
N HIS A 6 -1.01 16.06 -5.61
CA HIS A 6 -0.36 14.74 -5.54
C HIS A 6 -1.10 13.81 -4.59
N TRP A 7 -1.52 14.31 -3.42
CA TRP A 7 -2.31 13.54 -2.48
C TRP A 7 -3.63 13.04 -3.10
N GLN A 8 -4.40 13.93 -3.74
CA GLN A 8 -5.64 13.55 -4.40
C GLN A 8 -5.40 12.57 -5.56
N GLY A 9 -4.31 12.76 -6.32
CA GLY A 9 -3.89 11.85 -7.37
C GLY A 9 -3.59 10.45 -6.84
N PHE A 10 -2.93 10.35 -5.68
CA PHE A 10 -2.70 9.07 -5.00
C PHE A 10 -4.01 8.39 -4.62
N ILE A 11 -4.93 9.11 -3.94
CA ILE A 11 -6.22 8.55 -3.51
C ILE A 11 -7.02 8.00 -4.69
N THR A 12 -7.16 8.81 -5.75
CA THR A 12 -7.86 8.39 -6.98
C THR A 12 -7.20 7.17 -7.60
N ALA A 13 -5.88 7.19 -7.78
CA ALA A 13 -5.16 6.07 -8.38
C ALA A 13 -5.25 4.79 -7.52
N PHE A 14 -5.18 4.90 -6.19
CA PHE A 14 -5.30 3.76 -5.28
C PHE A 14 -6.70 3.14 -5.35
N ASN A 15 -7.76 3.98 -5.29
CA ASN A 15 -9.15 3.53 -5.34
C ASN A 15 -9.51 2.88 -6.69
N GLU A 16 -8.80 3.24 -7.77
CA GLU A 16 -8.92 2.63 -9.10
C GLU A 16 -7.96 1.44 -9.33
N GLU A 17 -7.27 0.96 -8.29
CA GLU A 17 -6.24 -0.09 -8.36
C GLU A 17 -5.08 0.22 -9.34
N ARG A 18 -4.85 1.49 -9.65
CA ARG A 18 -3.70 2.01 -10.42
C ARG A 18 -2.51 2.27 -9.51
N PHE A 19 -2.08 1.23 -8.79
CA PHE A 19 -1.07 1.36 -7.73
C PHE A 19 0.28 1.92 -8.19
N VAL A 20 0.71 1.63 -9.42
CA VAL A 20 1.95 2.20 -9.98
C VAL A 20 1.84 3.72 -10.09
N ASP A 21 0.72 4.22 -10.60
CA ASP A 21 0.46 5.66 -10.69
C ASP A 21 0.40 6.29 -9.29
N GLY A 22 -0.23 5.58 -8.33
CA GLY A 22 -0.26 5.99 -6.92
C GLY A 22 1.13 6.10 -6.28
N VAL A 23 2.04 5.16 -6.58
CA VAL A 23 3.45 5.23 -6.13
C VAL A 23 4.12 6.50 -6.64
N LEU A 24 3.97 6.81 -7.94
CA LEU A 24 4.56 8.01 -8.53
C LEU A 24 4.08 9.28 -7.81
N GLN A 25 2.78 9.36 -7.49
CA GLN A 25 2.24 10.51 -6.74
C GLN A 25 2.82 10.61 -5.32
N LEU A 26 2.97 9.49 -4.62
CA LEU A 26 3.53 9.47 -3.27
C LEU A 26 5.04 9.76 -3.25
N GLU A 27 5.78 9.38 -4.29
CA GLU A 27 7.23 9.67 -4.38
C GLU A 27 7.51 11.17 -4.46
N GLU A 28 6.66 11.93 -5.18
CA GLU A 28 6.73 13.39 -5.22
C GLU A 28 6.51 14.02 -3.83
N LEU A 29 5.64 13.44 -3.00
CA LEU A 29 5.42 13.86 -1.61
C LEU A 29 6.54 13.42 -0.65
N TRP A 30 7.08 12.22 -0.89
CA TRP A 30 8.12 11.63 -0.04
C TRP A 30 9.49 12.26 -0.27
N PHE A 31 9.85 12.60 -1.51
CA PHE A 31 11.18 13.11 -1.83
C PHE A 31 11.60 14.34 -1.00
N PRO A 32 10.76 15.39 -0.84
CA PRO A 32 11.11 16.57 -0.05
C PRO A 32 11.00 16.36 1.46
N SER A 33 10.11 15.47 1.93
CA SER A 33 9.80 15.32 3.36
C SER A 33 10.56 14.17 4.03
N ARG A 34 10.89 13.13 3.27
CA ARG A 34 11.36 11.81 3.73
C ARG A 34 10.46 11.19 4.83
N ASN A 35 9.18 11.56 4.86
CA ASN A 35 8.22 11.13 5.88
C ASN A 35 7.88 9.63 5.74
N ASP A 36 7.91 8.90 6.85
CA ASP A 36 7.58 7.46 6.88
C ASP A 36 6.12 7.15 6.55
N LEU A 37 5.19 8.09 6.72
CA LEU A 37 3.80 7.95 6.26
C LEU A 37 3.76 7.65 4.75
N TYR A 38 4.37 8.51 3.94
CA TYR A 38 4.39 8.36 2.49
C TYR A 38 5.15 7.09 2.09
N ARG A 39 6.26 6.80 2.77
CA ARG A 39 7.03 5.57 2.54
C ARG A 39 6.22 4.30 2.83
N GLY A 40 5.41 4.30 3.89
CA GLY A 40 4.50 3.21 4.24
C GLY A 40 3.43 3.00 3.16
N LEU A 41 2.80 4.07 2.69
CA LEU A 41 1.80 4.02 1.61
C LEU A 41 2.41 3.58 0.25
N ILE A 42 3.67 3.97 -0.03
CA ILE A 42 4.42 3.48 -1.20
C ILE A 42 4.60 1.97 -1.09
N ARG A 43 5.08 1.47 0.06
CA ARG A 43 5.29 0.03 0.26
C ARG A 43 4.01 -0.78 0.13
N LEU A 44 2.90 -0.27 0.67
CA LEU A 44 1.57 -0.87 0.48
C LEU A 44 1.21 -0.96 -1.01
N SER A 45 1.31 0.14 -1.74
CA SER A 45 0.94 0.21 -3.16
C SER A 45 1.81 -0.74 -4.02
N VAL A 46 3.12 -0.80 -3.74
CA VAL A 46 4.03 -1.74 -4.41
C VAL A 46 3.65 -3.19 -4.08
N ALA A 47 3.35 -3.51 -2.82
CA ALA A 47 2.96 -4.85 -2.41
C ALA A 47 1.68 -5.31 -3.13
N LEU A 48 0.66 -4.47 -3.18
CA LEU A 48 -0.61 -4.76 -3.87
C LEU A 48 -0.40 -5.00 -5.36
N ASN A 49 0.39 -4.15 -6.03
CA ASN A 49 0.70 -4.36 -7.44
C ASN A 49 1.46 -5.68 -7.69
N GLN A 50 2.41 -6.03 -6.80
CA GLN A 50 3.15 -7.28 -6.90
C GLN A 50 2.25 -8.50 -6.69
N LEU A 51 1.35 -8.46 -5.71
CA LEU A 51 0.35 -9.51 -5.50
C LEU A 51 -0.54 -9.70 -6.74
N ARG A 52 -0.98 -8.62 -7.38
CA ARG A 52 -1.75 -8.67 -8.64
C ARG A 52 -0.97 -9.33 -9.78
N LEU A 53 0.35 -9.19 -9.80
CA LEU A 53 1.24 -9.85 -10.76
C LEU A 53 1.57 -11.31 -10.39
N GLY A 54 1.02 -11.83 -9.29
CA GLY A 54 1.27 -13.19 -8.80
C GLY A 54 2.59 -13.36 -8.03
N ILE A 55 3.26 -12.26 -7.66
CA ILE A 55 4.44 -12.27 -6.80
C ILE A 55 3.97 -12.34 -5.35
N VAL A 56 4.54 -13.23 -4.54
CA VAL A 56 4.07 -13.48 -3.15
C VAL A 56 5.17 -13.43 -2.09
N ASP A 57 6.44 -13.46 -2.48
CA ASP A 57 7.55 -13.41 -1.50
C ASP A 57 7.80 -11.99 -0.98
N SER A 58 8.08 -11.06 -1.89
CA SER A 58 8.38 -9.67 -1.54
C SER A 58 7.20 -8.92 -0.91
N PRO A 59 5.93 -9.13 -1.30
CA PRO A 59 4.81 -8.45 -0.65
C PRO A 59 4.72 -8.69 0.85
N ARG A 60 5.11 -9.86 1.37
CA ARG A 60 5.07 -10.11 2.83
C ARG A 60 5.91 -9.10 3.60
N GLN A 61 7.14 -8.88 3.14
CA GLN A 61 8.07 -7.94 3.76
C GLN A 61 7.62 -6.50 3.56
N LEU A 62 7.09 -6.18 2.37
CA LEU A 62 6.56 -4.86 2.07
C LEU A 62 5.33 -4.52 2.93
N LEU A 63 4.38 -5.44 3.08
CA LEU A 63 3.21 -5.28 3.93
C LEU A 63 3.61 -5.15 5.41
N ALA A 64 4.50 -6.00 5.90
CA ALA A 64 4.98 -5.93 7.28
C ALA A 64 5.64 -4.56 7.57
N SER A 65 6.55 -4.13 6.71
CA SER A 65 7.21 -2.83 6.88
C SER A 65 6.27 -1.63 6.66
N ALA A 66 5.28 -1.73 5.77
CA ALA A 66 4.26 -0.70 5.62
C ALA A 66 3.43 -0.57 6.92
N TYR A 67 3.04 -1.69 7.51
CA TYR A 67 2.31 -1.71 8.77
C TYR A 67 3.09 -1.01 9.90
N ASP A 68 4.39 -1.30 10.02
CA ASP A 68 5.26 -0.71 11.04
C ASP A 68 5.49 0.79 10.80
N MET A 69 5.73 1.21 9.55
CA MET A 69 5.92 2.62 9.19
C MET A 69 4.67 3.46 9.45
N LEU A 70 3.48 2.87 9.29
CA LEU A 70 2.21 3.55 9.51
C LEU A 70 1.78 3.55 10.99
N ALA A 71 2.39 2.71 11.83
CA ALA A 71 2.00 2.56 13.23
C ALA A 71 2.02 3.83 14.10
N PRO A 72 2.93 4.80 13.89
CA PRO A 72 2.95 6.04 14.65
C PRO A 72 1.81 7.03 14.33
N PHE A 73 1.02 6.77 13.28
CA PHE A 73 -0.01 7.68 12.80
C PHE A 73 -1.40 7.11 13.07
N GLU A 74 -2.27 7.88 13.72
CA GLU A 74 -3.69 7.52 13.89
C GLU A 74 -4.53 8.09 12.73
N THR A 75 -4.32 9.37 12.44
CA THR A 75 -4.86 10.10 11.30
C THR A 75 -3.75 10.91 10.64
N ASN A 76 -3.97 11.37 9.41
CA ASN A 76 -3.05 12.31 8.76
C ASN A 76 -3.71 13.67 8.53
N GLN A 77 -2.92 14.63 8.02
CA GLN A 77 -3.36 15.99 7.68
C GLN A 77 -4.48 16.06 6.61
N HIS A 78 -4.79 14.94 5.96
CA HIS A 78 -5.85 14.81 4.95
C HIS A 78 -7.05 13.99 5.46
N ASN A 79 -7.15 13.77 6.79
CA ASN A 79 -8.21 12.98 7.45
C ASN A 79 -8.28 11.51 7.03
N LEU A 80 -7.17 10.96 6.52
CA LEU A 80 -7.09 9.53 6.21
C LEU A 80 -7.02 8.72 7.50
N ASP A 81 -7.87 7.69 7.61
CA ASP A 81 -7.88 6.76 8.73
C ASP A 81 -6.74 5.74 8.55
N ILE A 82 -5.59 6.04 9.16
CA ILE A 82 -4.39 5.20 9.04
C ILE A 82 -4.57 3.88 9.78
N ARG A 83 -5.34 3.87 10.87
CA ARG A 83 -5.68 2.64 11.57
C ARG A 83 -6.41 1.67 10.63
N ARG A 84 -7.41 2.13 9.90
CA ARG A 84 -8.14 1.31 8.92
C ARG A 84 -7.24 0.77 7.81
N ILE A 85 -6.24 1.55 7.38
CA ILE A 85 -5.24 1.09 6.40
C ILE A 85 -4.35 0.01 6.98
N ARG A 86 -3.97 0.11 8.25
CA ARG A 86 -3.18 -0.92 8.93
C ARG A 86 -3.95 -2.22 9.09
N GLU A 87 -5.23 -2.15 9.44
CA GLU A 87 -6.14 -3.30 9.47
C GLU A 87 -6.22 -3.95 8.08
N TYR A 88 -6.41 -3.14 7.03
CA TYR A 88 -6.40 -3.60 5.63
C TYR A 88 -5.08 -4.28 5.22
N ILE A 89 -3.93 -3.78 5.66
CA ILE A 89 -2.62 -4.40 5.42
C ILE A 89 -2.57 -5.81 6.04
N GLN A 90 -3.09 -5.98 7.25
CA GLN A 90 -3.13 -7.28 7.92
C GLN A 90 -4.03 -8.26 7.19
N ASP A 91 -5.20 -7.81 6.73
CA ASP A 91 -6.11 -8.63 5.93
C ASP A 91 -5.42 -9.11 4.65
N CYS A 92 -4.75 -8.21 3.92
CA CYS A 92 -3.98 -8.58 2.73
C CYS A 92 -2.86 -9.58 3.04
N ALA A 93 -2.13 -9.38 4.14
CA ALA A 93 -1.04 -10.27 4.54
C ALA A 93 -1.54 -11.68 4.90
N SER A 94 -2.75 -11.78 5.49
CA SER A 94 -3.36 -13.05 5.89
C SER A 94 -3.70 -13.96 4.70
N LEU A 95 -3.86 -13.38 3.50
CA LEU A 95 -4.15 -14.13 2.28
C LEU A 95 -2.93 -14.83 1.69
N ILE A 96 -1.72 -14.49 2.13
CA ILE A 96 -0.48 -15.03 1.59
C ILE A 96 -0.04 -16.25 2.42
N PRO A 97 -0.19 -17.51 1.97
CA PRO A 97 0.10 -18.69 2.79
C PRO A 97 1.58 -18.77 3.15
N ALA A 98 1.99 -18.95 4.41
CA ALA A 98 3.38 -18.76 4.87
C ALA A 98 4.48 -19.52 4.08
N ASP A 99 4.13 -20.67 3.51
CA ASP A 99 5.00 -21.55 2.72
C ASP A 99 4.97 -21.26 1.22
N LEU A 100 3.97 -20.53 0.72
CA LEU A 100 3.85 -20.19 -0.69
C LEU A 100 5.01 -19.28 -1.13
N ARG A 101 5.67 -19.66 -2.21
CA ARG A 101 6.73 -18.88 -2.88
C ARG A 101 6.31 -18.46 -4.29
N THR A 102 6.94 -17.40 -4.78
CA THR A 102 6.75 -16.93 -6.15
C THR A 102 7.14 -18.04 -7.14
N GLY A 103 6.30 -18.27 -8.15
CA GLY A 103 6.48 -19.36 -9.10
C GLY A 103 5.94 -20.73 -8.65
N GLN A 104 5.55 -20.89 -7.38
CA GLN A 104 4.85 -22.09 -6.89
C GLN A 104 3.33 -21.91 -6.86
N GLY A 105 2.86 -20.66 -6.94
CA GLY A 105 1.45 -20.31 -7.06
C GLY A 105 1.25 -18.80 -7.00
N ARG A 106 -0.02 -18.39 -6.91
CA ARG A 106 -0.45 -17.00 -6.76
C ARG A 106 -1.63 -16.94 -5.81
N ILE A 107 -1.86 -15.78 -5.20
CA ILE A 107 -3.16 -15.52 -4.57
C ILE A 107 -4.19 -15.19 -5.64
N ASP A 108 -5.46 -15.42 -5.33
CA ASP A 108 -6.56 -14.92 -6.16
C ASP A 108 -6.74 -13.42 -5.88
N TRP A 109 -6.52 -12.58 -6.89
CA TRP A 109 -6.66 -11.12 -6.76
C TRP A 109 -8.10 -10.72 -6.42
N ASP A 110 -9.09 -11.49 -6.86
CA ASP A 110 -10.49 -11.19 -6.58
C ASP A 110 -10.83 -11.40 -5.10
N LEU A 111 -10.02 -12.17 -4.36
CA LEU A 111 -10.14 -12.36 -2.91
C LEU A 111 -9.39 -11.31 -2.08
N VAL A 112 -8.53 -10.50 -2.69
CA VAL A 112 -7.85 -9.41 -1.98
C VAL A 112 -8.91 -8.38 -1.57
N PRO A 113 -8.99 -7.95 -0.29
CA PRO A 113 -9.97 -6.95 0.09
C PRO A 113 -9.75 -5.65 -0.68
N ARG A 114 -10.79 -4.82 -0.77
CA ARG A 114 -10.67 -3.44 -1.26
C ARG A 114 -10.96 -2.50 -0.11
N ILE A 115 -10.19 -1.42 -0.05
CA ILE A 115 -10.47 -0.26 0.81
C ILE A 115 -10.62 0.97 -0.08
N GLN A 116 -11.50 1.88 0.31
CA GLN A 116 -11.58 3.21 -0.28
C GLN A 116 -10.89 4.17 0.67
N LEU A 117 -9.90 4.89 0.15
CA LEU A 117 -9.16 5.94 0.85
C LEU A 117 -9.87 7.29 0.70
#